data_AF-A0A1F6DLZ9-F1
#
_entry.id   AF-A0A1F6DLZ9-F1
#
_cell.length_a   1.000
_cell.length_b   1.000
_cell.length_c   1.000
_cell.angle_alpha   90.00
_cell.angle_beta   90.00
_cell.angle_gamma   90.00
#
_symmetry.space_group_name_H-M   'P 1'
#
loop_
_entity.id
_entity.type
_entity.pdbx_description
1 polymer ?
#
loop_
_entity_poly.entity_id
_entity_poly.type
_entity_poly.pdbx_seq_one_letter_code
_entity_poly.pdbx_strand_id
1 'polypeptide(L)'
;MRVPTWLYILICAGLIVGNVNVYRAIFAEPVLTVTVLSVGPADKAGHAVLLRSPSGKTVLVDTGPDASILRALGSTLPLWQRRLDAVILTSTKKAFTGGLPDVQSRYRVARTFSTGTSFSLGAVSIAILAPATLAISYGSSVFNISSSTPAGVYVSDGTSIVPKI
;
A
#
# COMPACT_ATOMS: atom_id res chain seq x y z
N MET A 1 44.89 -15.22 -18.67
CA MET A 1 44.69 -14.49 -17.39
C MET A 1 43.93 -15.38 -16.43
N ARG A 2 44.48 -15.69 -15.25
CA ARG A 2 43.80 -16.47 -14.20
C ARG A 2 43.06 -15.50 -13.28
N VAL A 3 41.77 -15.72 -13.09
CA VAL A 3 40.93 -14.94 -12.18
C VAL A 3 41.37 -15.25 -10.75
N PRO A 4 41.61 -14.26 -9.88
CA PRO A 4 42.12 -14.53 -8.55
C PRO A 4 41.04 -15.10 -7.63
N THR A 5 41.42 -16.06 -6.77
CA THR A 5 40.49 -16.83 -5.94
C THR A 5 39.60 -15.98 -5.01
N TRP A 6 40.11 -14.83 -4.54
CA TRP A 6 39.35 -13.91 -3.69
C TRP A 6 38.12 -13.31 -4.38
N LEU A 7 38.12 -13.21 -5.72
CA LEU A 7 36.97 -12.74 -6.47
C LEU A 7 35.78 -13.71 -6.33
N TYR A 8 36.05 -15.02 -6.37
CA TYR A 8 35.00 -16.04 -6.15
C TYR A 8 34.42 -15.96 -4.75
N ILE A 9 35.24 -15.66 -3.73
CA ILE A 9 34.78 -15.49 -2.35
C ILE A 9 33.82 -14.30 -2.23
N LEU A 10 34.16 -13.15 -2.86
CA LEU A 10 33.28 -11.98 -2.86
C LEU A 10 31.95 -12.23 -3.58
N ILE A 11 31.98 -12.94 -4.72
CA ILE A 11 30.77 -13.32 -5.45
C ILE A 11 29.89 -14.25 -4.61
N CYS A 12 30.48 -15.27 -3.99
CA CYS A 12 29.75 -16.17 -3.09
C CYS A 12 29.17 -15.44 -1.88
N ALA A 13 29.92 -14.54 -1.25
CA ALA A 13 29.43 -13.73 -0.14
C ALA A 13 28.24 -12.84 -0.56
N GLY A 14 28.34 -12.18 -1.72
CA GLY A 14 27.23 -11.39 -2.28
C GLY A 14 25.98 -12.23 -2.55
N LEU A 15 26.14 -13.44 -3.09
CA LEU A 15 25.04 -14.37 -3.31
C LEU A 15 24.41 -14.84 -2.00
N ILE A 16 25.21 -15.13 -0.96
CA ILE A 16 24.70 -15.52 0.36
C ILE A 16 23.90 -14.37 0.98
N VAL A 17 24.44 -13.15 0.97
CA VAL A 17 23.73 -11.97 1.49
C VAL A 17 22.43 -11.72 0.72
N GLY A 18 22.46 -11.83 -0.61
CA GLY A 18 21.26 -11.72 -1.44
C GLY A 18 20.22 -12.79 -1.09
N ASN A 19 20.65 -14.05 -0.93
CA ASN A 19 19.77 -15.16 -0.60
C ASN A 19 19.15 -15.03 0.80
N VAL A 20 19.94 -14.63 1.81
CA VAL A 20 19.42 -14.36 3.16
C VAL A 20 18.36 -13.25 3.13
N ASN A 21 18.56 -12.20 2.34
CA ASN A 21 17.55 -11.14 2.18
C ASN A 21 16.25 -11.66 1.55
N VAL A 22 16.35 -12.56 0.57
CA VAL A 22 15.17 -13.22 -0.03
C VAL A 22 14.44 -14.06 1.00
N TYR A 23 15.14 -14.89 1.78
CA TYR A 23 14.53 -15.69 2.84
C TYR A 23 13.85 -14.82 3.90
N ARG A 24 14.49 -13.72 4.34
CA ARG A 24 13.86 -12.80 5.29
C ARG A 24 12.59 -12.16 4.75
N ALA A 25 12.51 -11.90 3.45
CA ALA A 25 11.30 -11.35 2.83
C ALA A 25 10.18 -12.39 2.69
N ILE A 26 10.52 -13.66 2.44
CA ILE A 26 9.54 -14.76 2.29
C ILE A 26 8.97 -15.16 3.65
N PHE A 27 9.80 -15.22 4.69
CA PHE A 27 9.40 -15.62 6.05
C PHE A 27 9.00 -14.44 6.94
N ALA A 28 8.92 -13.23 6.39
CA ALA A 28 8.35 -12.11 7.13
C ALA A 28 6.88 -12.42 7.49
N GLU A 29 6.49 -12.11 8.72
CA GLU A 29 5.12 -12.39 9.16
C GLU A 29 4.10 -11.69 8.24
N PRO A 30 3.00 -12.39 7.91
CA PRO A 30 1.94 -11.85 7.06
C PRO A 30 1.18 -10.78 7.84
N VAL A 31 1.63 -9.54 7.71
CA VAL A 31 1.08 -8.38 8.41
C VAL A 31 0.36 -7.46 7.43
N LEU A 32 -0.85 -7.04 7.78
CA LEU A 32 -1.61 -6.03 7.06
C LEU A 32 -1.05 -4.65 7.42
N THR A 33 -0.58 -3.90 6.44
CA THR A 33 -0.17 -2.50 6.63
C THR A 33 -1.18 -1.59 5.97
N VAL A 34 -1.69 -0.61 6.72
CA VAL A 34 -2.65 0.38 6.27
C VAL A 34 -2.03 1.75 6.49
N THR A 35 -1.82 2.50 5.42
CA THR A 35 -1.23 3.83 5.47
C THR A 35 -2.26 4.86 5.04
N VAL A 36 -2.66 5.73 5.97
CA VAL A 36 -3.54 6.85 5.69
C VAL A 36 -2.68 7.98 5.13
N LEU A 37 -2.89 8.33 3.86
CA LEU A 37 -2.15 9.34 3.13
C LEU A 37 -2.89 10.67 3.20
N SER A 38 -2.15 11.73 3.51
CA SER A 38 -2.61 13.10 3.32
C SER A 38 -2.30 13.53 1.88
N VAL A 39 -3.34 13.83 1.11
CA VAL A 39 -3.24 14.23 -0.31
C VAL A 39 -4.08 15.46 -0.56
N GLY A 40 -3.70 16.27 -1.54
CA GLY A 40 -4.36 17.51 -1.92
C GLY A 40 -3.52 18.77 -1.60
N PRO A 41 -4.01 19.95 -2.02
CA PRO A 41 -3.40 21.24 -1.68
C PRO A 41 -3.35 21.46 -0.17
N ALA A 42 -2.41 22.30 0.31
CA ALA A 42 -2.29 22.64 1.73
C ALA A 42 -3.63 23.13 2.36
N ASP A 43 -4.49 23.71 1.53
CA ASP A 43 -5.77 24.30 1.95
C ASP A 43 -6.96 23.32 1.85
N LYS A 44 -6.77 22.13 1.24
CA LYS A 44 -7.83 21.12 1.06
C LYS A 44 -7.28 19.72 1.30
N ALA A 45 -7.62 19.17 2.47
CA ALA A 45 -7.36 17.77 2.78
C ALA A 45 -8.21 16.84 1.90
N GLY A 46 -7.53 16.02 1.11
CA GLY A 46 -8.06 14.86 0.41
C GLY A 46 -7.68 13.58 1.14
N HIS A 47 -8.48 12.54 0.94
CA HIS A 47 -8.26 11.22 1.53
C HIS A 47 -7.75 10.24 0.48
N ALA A 48 -6.69 9.53 0.82
CA ALA A 48 -6.25 8.33 0.14
C ALA A 48 -5.69 7.36 1.19
N VAL A 49 -5.89 6.07 1.00
CA VAL A 49 -5.42 5.01 1.90
C VAL A 49 -4.68 3.98 1.09
N LEU A 50 -3.41 3.76 1.42
CA LEU A 50 -2.61 2.70 0.83
C LEU A 50 -2.64 1.48 1.74
N LEU A 51 -3.17 0.37 1.21
CA LEU A 51 -3.23 -0.91 1.88
C LEU A 51 -2.21 -1.87 1.27
N ARG A 52 -1.45 -2.54 2.13
CA ARG A 52 -0.59 -3.65 1.76
C ARG A 52 -1.08 -4.89 2.48
N SER A 53 -1.61 -5.83 1.70
CA SER A 53 -2.09 -7.08 2.25
C SER A 53 -0.92 -7.92 2.79
N PRO A 54 -1.21 -8.80 3.76
CA PRO A 54 -0.26 -9.82 4.23
C PRO A 54 0.31 -10.70 3.11
N SER A 55 -0.48 -10.93 2.06
CA SER A 55 -0.09 -11.67 0.85
C SER A 55 0.78 -10.85 -0.13
N GLY A 56 1.22 -9.65 0.25
CA GLY A 56 2.08 -8.79 -0.54
C GLY A 56 1.38 -7.96 -1.61
N LYS A 57 0.04 -8.02 -1.71
CA LYS A 57 -0.72 -7.21 -2.67
C LYS A 57 -0.80 -5.77 -2.20
N THR A 58 -0.63 -4.83 -3.12
CA THR A 58 -0.71 -3.40 -2.82
C THR A 58 -1.95 -2.80 -3.45
N VAL A 59 -2.83 -2.26 -2.62
CA VAL A 59 -4.13 -1.71 -3.01
C VAL A 59 -4.21 -0.26 -2.58
N LEU A 60 -4.61 0.61 -3.49
CA LEU A 60 -4.83 2.02 -3.21
C LEU A 60 -6.34 2.28 -3.11
N VAL A 61 -6.81 2.82 -2.00
CA VAL A 61 -8.19 3.27 -1.83
C VAL A 61 -8.24 4.79 -1.92
N ASP A 62 -9.00 5.29 -2.89
CA ASP A 62 -9.03 6.69 -3.33
C ASP A 62 -7.66 7.22 -3.77
N THR A 63 -7.70 8.28 -4.58
CA THR A 63 -6.52 8.89 -5.21
C THR A 63 -6.36 10.37 -4.90
N GLY A 64 -7.24 10.92 -4.06
CA GLY A 64 -7.26 12.34 -3.76
C GLY A 64 -7.70 13.22 -4.94
N PRO A 65 -7.61 14.56 -4.77
CA PRO A 65 -8.14 15.53 -5.72
C PRO A 65 -7.25 15.81 -6.94
N ASP A 66 -5.96 15.47 -6.88
CA ASP A 66 -4.94 15.85 -7.86
C ASP A 66 -3.66 14.99 -7.78
N ALA A 67 -2.63 15.36 -8.54
CA ALA A 67 -1.34 14.68 -8.63
C ALA A 67 -0.52 14.60 -7.33
N SER A 68 -0.97 15.25 -6.24
CA SER A 68 -0.29 15.18 -4.93
C SER A 68 -0.16 13.75 -4.41
N ILE A 69 -1.05 12.84 -4.82
CA ILE A 69 -0.98 11.41 -4.53
C ILE A 69 0.35 10.78 -4.97
N LEU A 70 0.96 11.25 -6.07
CA LEU A 70 2.24 10.73 -6.54
C LEU A 70 3.37 11.01 -5.54
N ARG A 71 3.31 12.15 -4.85
CA ARG A 71 4.28 12.50 -3.80
C ARG A 71 4.09 11.60 -2.58
N ALA A 72 2.83 11.38 -2.18
CA ALA A 72 2.49 10.51 -1.05
C ALA A 72 2.84 9.04 -1.31
N LEU A 73 2.62 8.54 -2.54
CA LEU A 73 3.04 7.20 -2.95
C LEU A 73 4.57 7.10 -3.04
N GLY A 74 5.25 8.13 -3.54
CA GLY A 74 6.71 8.15 -3.65
C GLY A 74 7.44 8.17 -2.30
N SER A 75 6.82 8.73 -1.24
CA SER A 75 7.39 8.72 0.11
C SER A 75 7.09 7.44 0.88
N THR A 76 6.06 6.69 0.50
CA THR A 76 5.61 5.50 1.24
C THR A 76 6.02 4.18 0.58
N LEU A 77 6.09 4.15 -0.75
CA LEU A 77 6.50 2.96 -1.50
C LEU A 77 8.02 2.98 -1.79
N PRO A 78 8.66 1.79 -1.83
CA PRO A 78 10.03 1.68 -2.32
C PRO A 78 10.18 2.24 -3.74
N LEU A 79 11.34 2.84 -4.04
CA LEU A 79 11.62 3.48 -5.33
C LEU A 79 11.46 2.54 -6.55
N TRP A 80 11.65 1.24 -6.35
CA TRP A 80 11.49 0.21 -7.37
C TRP A 80 10.05 -0.30 -7.51
N GLN A 81 9.18 -0.05 -6.53
CA GLN A 81 7.80 -0.54 -6.55
C GLN A 81 6.92 0.37 -7.40
N ARG A 82 6.62 -0.07 -8.63
CA ARG A 82 5.75 0.65 -9.58
C ARG A 82 4.47 -0.10 -9.97
N ARG A 83 4.09 -1.11 -9.19
CA ARG A 83 2.90 -1.93 -9.45
C ARG A 83 1.90 -1.79 -8.31
N LEU A 84 0.65 -1.59 -8.66
CA LEU A 84 -0.51 -1.61 -7.78
C LEU A 84 -1.46 -2.73 -8.25
N ASP A 85 -1.86 -3.61 -7.34
CA ASP A 85 -2.72 -4.74 -7.66
C ASP A 85 -4.17 -4.33 -7.85
N ALA A 86 -4.60 -3.32 -7.10
CA ALA A 86 -5.91 -2.73 -7.28
C ALA A 86 -5.92 -1.24 -6.89
N VAL A 87 -6.79 -0.48 -7.53
CA VAL A 87 -7.23 0.84 -7.06
C VAL A 87 -8.72 0.76 -6.82
N ILE A 88 -9.19 1.16 -5.64
CA ILE A 88 -10.60 1.15 -5.24
C ILE A 88 -11.03 2.59 -5.02
N LEU A 89 -12.11 3.03 -5.66
CA LEU A 89 -12.65 4.38 -5.49
C LEU A 89 -13.94 4.31 -4.66
N THR A 90 -13.97 5.03 -3.54
CA THR A 90 -15.11 5.10 -2.62
C THR A 90 -16.24 5.98 -3.17
N SER A 91 -15.89 6.95 -4.01
CA SER A 91 -16.84 7.84 -4.67
C SER A 91 -16.31 8.28 -6.02
N THR A 92 -17.21 8.65 -6.94
CA THR A 92 -16.87 9.19 -8.26
C THR A 92 -16.51 10.67 -8.23
N LYS A 93 -16.66 11.35 -7.07
CA LYS A 93 -16.32 12.77 -6.92
C LYS A 93 -14.85 13.02 -7.17
N LYS A 94 -14.55 14.16 -7.81
CA LYS A 94 -13.18 14.60 -8.14
C LYS A 94 -12.24 14.63 -6.94
N ALA A 95 -12.75 14.90 -5.73
CA ALA A 95 -11.95 14.88 -4.51
C ALA A 95 -11.30 13.52 -4.19
N PHE A 96 -11.81 12.43 -4.76
CA PHE A 96 -11.30 11.07 -4.58
C PHE A 96 -10.71 10.46 -5.86
N THR A 97 -11.20 10.88 -7.04
CA THR A 97 -10.80 10.32 -8.33
C THR A 97 -9.83 11.19 -9.13
N GLY A 98 -9.57 12.41 -8.67
CA GLY A 98 -8.80 13.41 -9.42
C GLY A 98 -7.34 13.03 -9.66
N GLY A 99 -6.72 12.29 -8.73
CA GLY A 99 -5.35 11.79 -8.88
C GLY A 99 -5.22 10.48 -9.66
N LEU A 100 -6.33 9.83 -10.04
CA LEU A 100 -6.30 8.53 -10.72
C LEU A 100 -5.56 8.53 -12.07
N PRO A 101 -5.75 9.54 -12.95
CA PRO A 101 -5.01 9.59 -14.22
C PRO A 101 -3.50 9.67 -14.00
N ASP A 102 -3.06 10.45 -13.01
CA ASP A 102 -1.65 10.59 -12.66
C ASP A 102 -1.08 9.27 -12.13
N VAL A 103 -1.84 8.56 -11.29
CA VAL A 103 -1.45 7.23 -10.78
C VAL A 103 -1.32 6.23 -11.94
N GLN A 104 -2.30 6.17 -12.85
CA GLN A 104 -2.25 5.26 -14.00
C GLN A 104 -1.13 5.60 -14.98
N SER A 105 -0.72 6.86 -15.06
CA SER A 105 0.42 7.28 -15.91
C SER A 105 1.76 6.77 -15.38
N ARG A 106 1.91 6.62 -14.06
CA ARG A 106 3.20 6.40 -13.39
C ARG A 106 3.34 5.02 -12.74
N TYR A 107 2.21 4.40 -12.38
CA TYR A 107 2.10 3.08 -11.77
C TYR A 107 1.31 2.14 -12.67
N ARG A 108 1.75 0.88 -12.73
CA ARG A 108 1.00 -0.20 -13.38
C ARG A 108 -0.11 -0.67 -12.46
N VAL A 109 -1.34 -0.23 -12.74
CA VAL A 109 -2.54 -0.65 -12.01
C VAL A 109 -3.13 -1.90 -12.68
N ALA A 110 -3.18 -3.02 -11.96
CA ALA A 110 -3.69 -4.27 -12.52
C ALA A 110 -5.21 -4.28 -12.63
N ARG A 111 -5.92 -3.74 -11.62
CA ARG A 111 -7.38 -3.63 -11.61
C ARG A 111 -7.83 -2.31 -11.00
N THR A 112 -8.88 -1.73 -11.55
CA THR A 112 -9.55 -0.56 -10.98
C THR A 112 -10.98 -0.93 -10.65
N PHE A 113 -11.39 -0.64 -9.43
CA PHE A 113 -12.75 -0.83 -8.96
C PHE A 113 -13.33 0.52 -8.59
N SER A 114 -14.50 0.83 -9.12
CA SER A 114 -15.28 1.99 -8.73
C SER A 114 -16.60 1.52 -8.19
N THR A 115 -17.00 2.04 -7.02
CA THR A 115 -18.36 1.87 -6.49
C THR A 115 -18.75 0.40 -6.22
N GLY A 116 -18.61 -0.01 -4.97
CA GLY A 116 -19.05 -1.30 -4.44
C GLY A 116 -19.02 -1.22 -2.91
N THR A 117 -19.86 -1.99 -2.22
CA THR A 117 -19.94 -1.94 -0.75
C THR A 117 -18.84 -2.76 -0.07
N SER A 118 -18.29 -3.78 -0.73
CA SER A 118 -17.21 -4.59 -0.17
C SER A 118 -16.29 -5.19 -1.23
N PHE A 119 -15.02 -5.33 -0.87
CA PHE A 119 -13.95 -5.91 -1.67
C PHE A 119 -13.20 -6.95 -0.85
N SER A 120 -12.94 -8.12 -1.42
CA SER A 120 -12.14 -9.16 -0.76
C SER A 120 -10.81 -9.39 -1.49
N LEU A 121 -9.73 -9.38 -0.72
CA LEU A 121 -8.35 -9.56 -1.15
C LEU A 121 -7.76 -10.80 -0.49
N GLY A 122 -8.46 -11.93 -0.61
CA GLY A 122 -8.12 -13.17 0.10
C GLY A 122 -8.54 -13.07 1.56
N ALA A 123 -7.57 -13.09 2.49
CA ALA A 123 -7.83 -13.02 3.93
C ALA A 123 -8.23 -11.62 4.44
N VAL A 124 -8.11 -10.58 3.59
CA VAL A 124 -8.45 -9.19 3.93
C VAL A 124 -9.76 -8.82 3.23
N SER A 125 -10.72 -8.27 3.97
CA SER A 125 -11.92 -7.66 3.40
C SER A 125 -11.94 -6.16 3.68
N ILE A 126 -12.41 -5.39 2.70
CA ILE A 126 -12.56 -3.93 2.78
C ILE A 126 -14.03 -3.65 2.53
N ALA A 127 -14.74 -3.11 3.52
CA ALA A 127 -16.09 -2.61 3.36
C ALA A 127 -16.07 -1.09 3.24
N ILE A 128 -16.77 -0.55 2.26
CA ILE A 128 -16.96 0.89 2.08
C ILE A 128 -18.29 1.25 2.73
N LEU A 129 -18.23 1.96 3.86
CA LEU A 129 -19.42 2.34 4.63
C LEU A 129 -19.97 3.69 4.18
N ALA A 130 -19.08 4.63 3.85
CA ALA A 130 -19.42 5.95 3.32
C ALA A 130 -18.23 6.53 2.52
N PRO A 131 -18.38 7.65 1.80
CA PRO A 131 -17.23 8.32 1.17
C PRO A 131 -16.16 8.65 2.22
N ALA A 132 -14.91 8.26 1.98
CA ALA A 132 -13.79 8.35 2.93
C ALA A 132 -13.92 7.52 4.23
N THR A 133 -14.95 6.68 4.37
CA THR A 133 -15.15 5.82 5.54
C THR A 133 -15.19 4.35 5.13
N LEU A 134 -14.22 3.59 5.61
CA LEU A 134 -14.00 2.20 5.22
C LEU A 134 -13.58 1.36 6.42
N ALA A 135 -14.10 0.14 6.47
CA ALA A 135 -13.73 -0.86 7.46
C ALA A 135 -12.86 -1.92 6.79
N ILE A 136 -11.72 -2.23 7.39
CA ILE A 136 -10.75 -3.21 6.89
C ILE A 136 -10.70 -4.33 7.91
N SER A 137 -11.13 -5.52 7.50
CA SER A 137 -11.09 -6.70 8.36
C SER A 137 -9.97 -7.64 7.91
N TYR A 138 -9.17 -8.09 8.87
CA TYR A 138 -8.14 -9.11 8.68
C TYR A 138 -8.06 -10.00 9.92
N GLY A 139 -8.31 -11.30 9.74
CA GLY A 139 -8.43 -12.22 10.88
C GLY A 139 -9.60 -11.83 11.80
N SER A 140 -9.31 -11.63 13.09
CA SER A 140 -10.27 -11.11 14.08
C SER A 140 -10.19 -9.59 14.25
N SER A 141 -9.23 -8.93 13.59
CA SER A 141 -9.05 -7.48 13.66
C SER A 141 -9.94 -6.75 12.66
N VAL A 142 -10.64 -5.72 13.12
CA VAL A 142 -11.40 -4.79 12.27
C VAL A 142 -10.87 -3.39 12.50
N PHE A 143 -10.35 -2.77 11.45
CA PHE A 143 -9.85 -1.40 11.47
C PHE A 143 -10.82 -0.47 10.74
N ASN A 144 -11.43 0.45 11.47
CA ASN A 144 -12.31 1.45 10.89
C ASN A 144 -11.52 2.73 10.62
N ILE A 145 -11.46 3.13 9.35
CA ILE A 145 -10.90 4.40 8.90
C ILE A 145 -12.05 5.31 8.55
N SER A 146 -11.99 6.54 9.02
CA SER A 146 -12.91 7.61 8.68
C SER A 146 -12.13 8.84 8.23
N SER A 147 -12.85 9.87 7.80
CA SER A 147 -12.27 11.17 7.48
C SER A 147 -11.56 11.85 8.66
N SER A 148 -11.78 11.39 9.90
CA SER A 148 -11.13 11.90 11.10
C SER A 148 -9.92 11.08 11.54
N THR A 149 -9.61 9.97 10.86
CA THR A 149 -8.42 9.17 11.17
C THR A 149 -7.17 9.96 10.79
N PRO A 150 -6.22 10.19 11.72
CA PRO A 150 -5.02 10.93 11.43
C PRO A 150 -4.15 10.21 10.38
N ALA A 151 -3.41 10.98 9.59
CA ALA A 151 -2.43 10.43 8.67
C ALA A 151 -1.36 9.66 9.44
N GLY A 152 -1.05 8.45 9.01
CA GLY A 152 -0.16 7.55 9.73
C GLY A 152 -0.14 6.14 9.16
N VAL A 153 0.78 5.33 9.67
CA VAL A 153 0.91 3.92 9.31
C VAL A 153 0.35 3.08 10.45
N TYR A 154 -0.60 2.21 10.12
CA TYR A 154 -1.24 1.26 11.02
C TYR A 154 -0.91 -0.15 10.55
N VAL A 155 -0.62 -1.02 11.50
CA VAL A 155 -0.10 -2.36 11.23
C VAL A 155 -0.94 -3.36 12.02
N SER A 156 -1.41 -4.42 11.36
CA SER A 156 -2.21 -5.47 11.98
C SER A 156 -1.66 -6.85 11.67
N ASP A 157 -1.43 -7.63 12.72
CA ASP A 157 -1.03 -9.04 12.69
C ASP A 157 -2.22 -10.00 12.53
N GLY A 158 -3.46 -9.47 12.48
CA GLY A 158 -4.70 -10.23 12.42
C GLY A 158 -5.42 -10.37 13.75
N THR A 159 -4.79 -10.00 14.86
CA THR A 159 -5.32 -10.01 16.24
C THR A 159 -5.31 -8.65 16.92
N SER A 160 -4.36 -7.80 16.58
CA SER A 160 -4.18 -6.46 17.13
C SER A 160 -3.89 -5.44 16.03
N ILE A 161 -4.10 -4.16 16.34
CA ILE A 161 -3.80 -3.04 15.45
C ILE A 161 -2.90 -2.08 16.22
N VAL A 162 -1.70 -1.86 15.70
CA VAL A 162 -0.69 -1.02 16.34
C VAL A 162 -0.29 0.11 15.38
N PRO A 163 -0.31 1.37 15.82
CA PRO A 163 0.26 2.46 15.03
C PRO A 163 1.78 2.28 14.97
N LYS A 164 2.33 2.31 13.75
CA LYS A 164 3.76 2.28 13.53
C LYS A 164 4.28 3.71 13.63
N ILE A 165 4.94 4.00 14.75
CA ILE A 165 5.60 5.28 15.05
C ILE A 165 6.85 5.43 14.19
#